data_AF-A0A1F1LAP6-F1
#
_entry.id   AF-A0A1F1LAP6-F1
#
_cell.length_a   1.000
_cell.length_b   1.000
_cell.length_c   1.000
_cell.angle_alpha   90.00
_cell.angle_beta   90.00
_cell.angle_gamma   90.00
#
_symmetry.space_group_name_H-M   'P 1'
#
loop_
_entity.id
_entity.type
_entity.pdbx_description
1 polymer ?
#
loop_
_entity_poly.entity_id
_entity_poly.type
_entity_poly.pdbx_seq_one_letter_code
_entity_poly.pdbx_strand_id
1 'polypeptide(L)'
;MFKRSSKMTALLVAAAAVVSIVPASASERLGTKDGTIDNARAYEGGYVYDGYRTDDDDAALYYNNGSKDVNTDEDEDYDDYTLERYGDKYATVKDGSDEYLLDLSNGKIDDEETLEDKADNAKNKLKSKINKEDRYVFFKDGENDFSKEDDKVVANTNSFARVLSDKYGEVWYQFSAAGDEDAIKRTTGAAVNGEVGYYQGFSNDSGKYIDVTQDCNIYAYDTDKDKTVKIEEYGKTYSANNLMAKLDSVTPISQDKDNLYVVAKVVISGDKQKETTQYYLQKISKSQGDKKDGGYLPKETTSYLLNVKMDEYSDNRLYDDGDSSDAADVIMSYVDGSTFDDGVCKNIEVIDGNVYATLVKDSKIKMFKIKLKKDKLDVTEAVDKKGDSKVKDVDVYTAKKDSDWDHDVVDAATSKEGERYSIDADGNTWILDKGKILKSEGTEFKEMYTCDRSIDKLDVYDENNLIAWSSDGDVYTTVAEGKKQTDEDAGVDTDKKDETPVVK
;
A
#
# COMPACT_ATOMS: atom_id res chain seq x y z
N MET A 1 -5.53 -0.01 -37.36
CA MET A 1 -5.97 -1.40 -37.65
C MET A 1 -4.79 -2.37 -37.83
N PHE A 2 -4.03 -2.60 -36.77
CA PHE A 2 -3.28 -3.85 -36.62
C PHE A 2 -4.20 -4.77 -35.84
N LYS A 3 -4.71 -5.82 -36.47
CA LYS A 3 -5.41 -6.87 -35.74
C LYS A 3 -4.42 -7.47 -34.74
N ARG A 4 -4.65 -7.27 -33.43
CA ARG A 4 -3.97 -8.05 -32.40
C ARG A 4 -4.25 -9.52 -32.74
N SER A 5 -3.20 -10.29 -32.99
CA SER A 5 -3.34 -11.64 -33.54
C SER A 5 -4.00 -12.53 -32.51
N SER A 6 -5.22 -12.97 -32.80
CA SER A 6 -5.95 -14.03 -32.08
C SER A 6 -5.01 -15.21 -31.83
N LYS A 7 -4.64 -15.46 -30.56
CA LYS A 7 -3.97 -16.70 -30.17
C LYS A 7 -4.98 -17.82 -30.43
N MET A 8 -4.62 -18.74 -31.32
CA MET A 8 -5.49 -19.82 -31.76
C MET A 8 -5.48 -20.91 -30.67
N THR A 9 -6.46 -20.91 -29.76
CA THR A 9 -6.57 -21.89 -28.67
C THR A 9 -7.22 -23.17 -29.18
N ALA A 10 -6.61 -24.31 -28.85
CA ALA A 10 -7.19 -25.63 -29.12
C ALA A 10 -8.23 -25.93 -28.04
N LEU A 11 -9.47 -26.26 -28.43
CA LEU A 11 -10.53 -26.73 -27.51
C LEU A 11 -9.99 -27.81 -26.56
N LEU A 12 -9.75 -27.43 -25.31
CA LEU A 12 -9.54 -28.35 -24.21
C LEU A 12 -10.88 -28.49 -23.50
N VAL A 13 -11.46 -29.69 -23.57
CA VAL A 13 -12.67 -30.02 -22.82
C VAL A 13 -12.32 -29.94 -21.33
N ALA A 14 -12.81 -28.90 -20.64
CA ALA A 14 -12.80 -28.82 -19.19
C ALA A 14 -13.56 -30.03 -18.63
N ALA A 15 -12.82 -30.98 -18.04
CA ALA A 15 -13.43 -32.13 -17.41
C ALA A 15 -14.09 -31.66 -16.10
N ALA A 16 -15.42 -31.57 -16.10
CA ALA A 16 -16.23 -31.32 -14.91
C ALA A 16 -15.86 -32.32 -13.79
N ALA A 17 -15.09 -31.88 -12.81
CA ALA A 17 -14.85 -32.65 -11.60
C ALA A 17 -16.11 -32.57 -10.73
N VAL A 18 -16.96 -33.59 -10.82
CA VAL A 18 -18.11 -33.79 -9.93
C VAL A 18 -17.59 -33.97 -8.50
N VAL A 19 -17.71 -32.94 -7.66
CA VAL A 19 -17.49 -33.07 -6.21
C VAL A 19 -18.84 -33.16 -5.54
N SER A 20 -19.27 -34.38 -5.20
CA SER A 20 -20.49 -34.61 -4.41
C SER A 20 -20.22 -34.59 -2.91
N ILE A 21 -21.19 -34.06 -2.17
CA ILE A 21 -21.40 -34.07 -0.70
C ILE A 21 -20.84 -32.82 0.00
N VAL A 22 -21.75 -31.85 0.18
CA VAL A 22 -21.60 -30.64 1.00
C VAL A 22 -21.87 -31.00 2.48
N PRO A 23 -20.89 -30.89 3.40
CA PRO A 23 -21.17 -30.89 4.83
C PRO A 23 -21.68 -29.49 5.25
N ALA A 24 -22.51 -29.45 6.29
CA ALA A 24 -23.17 -28.25 6.81
C ALA A 24 -22.20 -27.26 7.50
N SER A 25 -21.35 -26.61 6.70
CA SER A 25 -20.63 -25.35 6.92
C SER A 25 -19.67 -25.11 5.74
N ALA A 26 -20.13 -25.39 4.51
CA ALA A 26 -19.29 -25.34 3.32
C ALA A 26 -19.18 -23.91 2.77
N SER A 27 -17.98 -23.54 2.35
CA SER A 27 -17.71 -22.38 1.51
C SER A 27 -18.60 -22.43 0.27
N GLU A 28 -19.01 -21.25 -0.20
CA GLU A 28 -19.88 -21.15 -1.36
C GLU A 28 -19.05 -21.39 -2.64
N ARG A 29 -19.53 -22.28 -3.52
CA ARG A 29 -18.86 -22.56 -4.79
C ARG A 29 -19.27 -21.50 -5.82
N LEU A 30 -18.27 -20.97 -6.54
CA LEU A 30 -18.43 -20.11 -7.70
C LEU A 30 -18.12 -20.94 -8.95
N GLY A 31 -19.12 -21.11 -9.81
CA GLY A 31 -18.99 -21.75 -11.11
C GLY A 31 -18.22 -20.86 -12.10
N THR A 32 -17.72 -21.45 -13.18
CA THR A 32 -16.90 -20.74 -14.16
C THR A 32 -17.72 -20.26 -15.35
N LYS A 33 -17.29 -19.14 -15.92
CA LYS A 33 -17.72 -18.65 -17.23
C LYS A 33 -16.53 -18.73 -18.19
N ASP A 34 -16.85 -18.91 -19.47
CA ASP A 34 -15.84 -18.88 -20.53
C ASP A 34 -15.35 -17.45 -20.73
N GLY A 35 -14.04 -17.27 -20.84
CA GLY A 35 -13.43 -15.98 -21.16
C GLY A 35 -11.92 -15.94 -20.95
N THR A 36 -11.24 -15.14 -21.76
CA THR A 36 -9.81 -14.85 -21.65
C THR A 36 -9.66 -13.45 -21.08
N ILE A 37 -9.15 -13.36 -19.85
CA ILE A 37 -8.92 -12.11 -19.14
C ILE A 37 -7.41 -11.92 -18.97
N ASP A 38 -6.88 -10.82 -19.49
CA ASP A 38 -5.47 -10.47 -19.35
C ASP A 38 -5.25 -9.70 -18.04
N ASN A 39 -6.12 -8.73 -17.75
CA ASN A 39 -6.12 -7.99 -16.49
C ASN A 39 -7.55 -7.61 -16.07
N ALA A 40 -7.80 -7.46 -14.77
CA ALA A 40 -9.11 -7.06 -14.27
C ALA A 40 -9.04 -6.37 -12.91
N ARG A 41 -10.07 -5.58 -12.62
CA ARG A 41 -10.29 -4.95 -11.31
C ARG A 41 -11.74 -5.05 -10.89
N ALA A 42 -11.95 -5.46 -9.65
CA ALA A 42 -13.23 -5.37 -8.98
C ALA A 42 -13.44 -3.97 -8.40
N TYR A 43 -14.70 -3.54 -8.32
CA TYR A 43 -15.10 -2.29 -7.67
C TYR A 43 -16.50 -2.43 -7.05
N GLU A 44 -16.97 -1.40 -6.34
CA GLU A 44 -18.30 -1.42 -5.73
C GLU A 44 -19.40 -1.67 -6.78
N GLY A 45 -20.01 -2.85 -6.72
CA GLY A 45 -21.12 -3.24 -7.59
C GLY A 45 -20.72 -3.78 -8.96
N GLY A 46 -19.43 -4.06 -9.22
CA GLY A 46 -19.02 -4.55 -10.53
C GLY A 46 -17.53 -4.88 -10.67
N TYR A 47 -17.11 -4.97 -11.91
CA TYR A 47 -15.72 -5.16 -12.31
C TYR A 47 -15.46 -4.59 -13.71
N VAL A 48 -14.19 -4.38 -14.01
CA VAL A 48 -13.67 -4.07 -15.34
C VAL A 48 -12.64 -5.12 -15.70
N TYR A 49 -12.57 -5.51 -16.97
CA TYR A 49 -11.53 -6.43 -17.45
C TYR A 49 -11.06 -6.06 -18.85
N ASP A 50 -9.77 -6.29 -19.09
CA ASP A 50 -9.15 -6.36 -20.42
C ASP A 50 -9.19 -7.81 -20.89
N GLY A 51 -9.74 -8.04 -22.09
CA GLY A 51 -9.82 -9.35 -22.70
C GLY A 51 -11.10 -9.55 -23.51
N TYR A 52 -11.61 -10.78 -23.55
CA TYR A 52 -12.83 -11.14 -24.28
C TYR A 52 -13.50 -12.37 -23.65
N ARG A 53 -14.83 -12.50 -23.80
CA ARG A 53 -15.59 -13.63 -23.21
C ARG A 53 -15.74 -14.79 -24.17
N THR A 54 -16.02 -14.50 -25.44
CA THR A 54 -16.25 -15.50 -26.47
C THR A 54 -15.37 -15.24 -27.69
N ASP A 55 -15.17 -16.25 -28.53
CA ASP A 55 -14.41 -16.13 -29.78
C ASP A 55 -15.03 -15.13 -30.78
N ASP A 56 -16.29 -14.73 -30.56
CA ASP A 56 -17.01 -13.74 -31.36
C ASP A 56 -16.84 -12.30 -30.82
N ASP A 57 -16.30 -12.13 -29.61
CA ASP A 57 -16.04 -10.82 -29.00
C ASP A 57 -14.66 -10.29 -29.39
N ASP A 58 -14.55 -8.98 -29.57
CA ASP A 58 -13.26 -8.32 -29.75
C ASP A 58 -12.51 -8.23 -28.42
N ALA A 59 -11.20 -8.43 -28.45
CA ALA A 59 -10.33 -8.19 -27.30
C ALA A 59 -10.24 -6.68 -27.04
N ALA A 60 -10.77 -6.26 -25.89
CA ALA A 60 -11.02 -4.86 -25.56
C ALA A 60 -11.20 -4.67 -24.04
N LEU A 61 -11.44 -3.43 -23.62
CA LEU A 61 -11.74 -3.10 -22.23
C LEU A 61 -13.25 -3.14 -21.98
N TYR A 62 -13.69 -4.01 -21.08
CA TYR A 62 -15.10 -4.18 -20.77
C TYR A 62 -15.43 -3.77 -19.33
N TYR A 63 -16.44 -2.92 -19.18
CA TYR A 63 -17.00 -2.49 -17.92
C TYR A 63 -18.31 -3.22 -17.61
N ASN A 64 -18.44 -3.79 -16.41
CA ASN A 64 -19.65 -4.49 -15.97
C ASN A 64 -20.09 -4.03 -14.58
N ASN A 65 -21.26 -3.38 -14.50
CA ASN A 65 -21.87 -2.89 -13.25
C ASN A 65 -22.83 -3.90 -12.59
N GLY A 66 -22.56 -5.19 -12.74
CA GLY A 66 -23.39 -6.29 -12.24
C GLY A 66 -24.55 -6.69 -13.15
N SER A 67 -24.68 -6.10 -14.34
CA SER A 67 -25.77 -6.39 -15.27
C SER A 67 -25.31 -6.96 -16.61
N LYS A 68 -24.47 -6.21 -17.34
CA LYS A 68 -23.92 -6.59 -18.64
C LYS A 68 -22.57 -5.91 -18.85
N ASP A 69 -21.77 -6.50 -19.71
CA ASP A 69 -20.52 -5.90 -20.17
C ASP A 69 -20.79 -4.82 -21.21
N VAL A 70 -20.01 -3.77 -21.14
CA VAL A 70 -20.00 -2.65 -22.08
C VAL A 70 -18.55 -2.41 -22.46
N ASN A 71 -18.27 -2.51 -23.76
CA ASN A 71 -16.98 -2.11 -24.31
C ASN A 71 -16.79 -0.60 -24.03
N THR A 72 -15.70 -0.27 -23.35
CA THR A 72 -15.39 1.07 -22.83
C THR A 72 -14.43 1.84 -23.73
N ASP A 73 -13.69 1.12 -24.57
CA ASP A 73 -12.67 1.60 -25.50
C ASP A 73 -13.15 1.56 -26.97
N GLU A 74 -14.46 1.42 -27.23
CA GLU A 74 -15.01 1.23 -28.59
C GLU A 74 -14.62 2.38 -29.55
N ASP A 75 -14.47 3.58 -29.00
CA ASP A 75 -14.17 4.81 -29.74
C ASP A 75 -12.66 5.13 -29.79
N GLU A 76 -11.81 4.48 -28.98
CA GLU A 76 -10.38 4.80 -28.82
C GLU A 76 -9.48 3.57 -28.63
N ASP A 77 -8.41 3.47 -29.42
CA ASP A 77 -7.47 2.35 -29.39
C ASP A 77 -6.39 2.57 -28.31
N TYR A 78 -6.67 2.27 -27.03
CA TYR A 78 -5.65 2.28 -25.98
C TYR A 78 -4.64 1.13 -26.14
N ASP A 79 -3.39 1.38 -25.75
CA ASP A 79 -2.29 0.42 -25.93
C ASP A 79 -2.26 -0.64 -24.83
N ASP A 80 -2.51 -0.26 -23.57
CA ASP A 80 -2.35 -1.14 -22.40
C ASP A 80 -3.34 -0.78 -21.26
N TYR A 81 -3.76 -1.79 -20.51
CA TYR A 81 -4.75 -1.69 -19.44
C TYR A 81 -4.14 -2.18 -18.13
N THR A 82 -3.33 -1.32 -17.51
CA THR A 82 -2.69 -1.62 -16.21
C THR A 82 -3.69 -1.72 -15.06
N LEU A 83 -4.77 -0.94 -15.13
CA LEU A 83 -5.86 -0.90 -14.17
C LEU A 83 -5.38 -0.66 -12.72
N GLU A 84 -4.33 0.10 -12.48
CA GLU A 84 -3.89 0.43 -11.12
C GLU A 84 -4.93 1.30 -10.42
N ARG A 85 -5.18 1.08 -9.12
CA ARG A 85 -6.12 1.87 -8.34
C ARG A 85 -5.65 3.32 -8.22
N TYR A 86 -6.56 4.25 -8.46
CA TYR A 86 -6.32 5.68 -8.32
C TYR A 86 -7.48 6.36 -7.58
N GLY A 87 -7.16 7.02 -6.48
CA GLY A 87 -8.17 7.70 -5.67
C GLY A 87 -9.18 6.70 -5.09
N ASP A 88 -10.44 7.14 -5.00
CA ASP A 88 -11.51 6.33 -4.42
C ASP A 88 -12.31 5.52 -5.45
N LYS A 89 -12.22 5.87 -6.74
CA LYS A 89 -13.13 5.35 -7.78
C LYS A 89 -12.55 5.23 -9.18
N TYR A 90 -11.23 5.34 -9.33
CA TYR A 90 -10.62 5.28 -10.65
C TYR A 90 -9.64 4.11 -10.75
N ALA A 91 -9.46 3.65 -11.98
CA ALA A 91 -8.34 2.80 -12.40
C ALA A 91 -7.55 3.51 -13.51
N THR A 92 -6.34 3.03 -13.81
CA THR A 92 -5.50 3.61 -14.88
C THR A 92 -5.57 2.82 -16.19
N VAL A 93 -5.48 3.53 -17.31
CA VAL A 93 -5.35 2.98 -18.67
C VAL A 93 -4.25 3.75 -19.42
N LYS A 94 -3.65 3.17 -20.48
CA LYS A 94 -2.51 3.74 -21.19
C LYS A 94 -2.73 3.84 -22.69
N ASP A 95 -2.33 4.97 -23.26
CA ASP A 95 -2.12 5.16 -24.70
C ASP A 95 -0.68 5.65 -24.93
N GLY A 96 0.18 4.82 -25.53
CA GLY A 96 1.61 5.08 -25.62
C GLY A 96 2.28 5.26 -24.25
N SER A 97 2.76 6.48 -23.99
CA SER A 97 3.35 6.88 -22.71
C SER A 97 2.36 7.52 -21.74
N ASP A 98 1.17 7.86 -22.23
CA ASP A 98 0.23 8.70 -21.54
C ASP A 98 -0.73 7.81 -20.73
N GLU A 99 -0.93 8.18 -19.46
CA GLU A 99 -1.85 7.49 -18.56
C GLU A 99 -3.13 8.31 -18.40
N TYR A 100 -4.29 7.65 -18.47
CA TYR A 100 -5.62 8.23 -18.28
C TYR A 100 -6.39 7.53 -17.16
N LEU A 101 -7.46 8.17 -16.68
CA LEU A 101 -8.31 7.62 -15.62
C LEU A 101 -9.59 7.01 -16.19
N LEU A 102 -9.83 5.74 -15.86
CA LEU A 102 -11.11 5.08 -16.00
C LEU A 102 -11.96 5.31 -14.74
N ASP A 103 -13.12 5.96 -14.86
CA ASP A 103 -14.08 6.13 -13.76
C ASP A 103 -14.91 4.85 -13.55
N LEU A 104 -14.60 4.11 -12.49
CA LEU A 104 -15.26 2.83 -12.15
C LEU A 104 -16.73 3.02 -11.74
N SER A 105 -17.18 4.24 -11.46
CA SER A 105 -18.60 4.50 -11.16
C SER A 105 -19.49 4.53 -12.40
N ASN A 106 -18.92 4.68 -13.60
CA ASN A 106 -19.68 4.79 -14.84
C ASN A 106 -19.05 4.13 -16.06
N GLY A 107 -17.83 3.61 -15.95
CA GLY A 107 -17.12 2.93 -17.03
C GLY A 107 -16.66 3.85 -18.14
N LYS A 108 -16.33 5.12 -17.86
CA LYS A 108 -15.82 6.06 -18.86
C LYS A 108 -14.37 6.41 -18.60
N ILE A 109 -13.59 6.53 -19.67
CA ILE A 109 -12.23 7.04 -19.62
C ILE A 109 -12.27 8.56 -19.76
N ASP A 110 -11.52 9.25 -18.92
CA ASP A 110 -11.26 10.70 -18.99
C ASP A 110 -10.10 10.94 -19.95
N ASP A 111 -10.42 11.09 -21.24
CA ASP A 111 -9.50 11.33 -22.36
C ASP A 111 -9.08 12.81 -22.49
N GLU A 112 -9.71 13.71 -21.72
CA GLU A 112 -9.41 15.15 -21.75
C GLU A 112 -8.17 15.54 -20.94
N GLU A 113 -7.81 14.76 -19.91
CA GLU A 113 -6.73 15.08 -18.96
C GLU A 113 -5.94 13.83 -18.55
N THR A 114 -4.64 13.82 -18.85
CA THR A 114 -3.74 12.74 -18.43
C THR A 114 -3.47 12.76 -16.92
N LEU A 115 -2.95 11.66 -16.37
CA LEU A 115 -2.44 11.63 -15.01
C LEU A 115 -1.27 12.60 -14.79
N GLU A 116 -0.44 12.83 -15.82
CA GLU A 116 0.62 13.82 -15.78
C GLU A 116 0.04 15.24 -15.65
N ASP A 117 -0.99 15.58 -16.43
CA ASP A 117 -1.68 16.87 -16.34
C ASP A 117 -2.28 17.10 -14.95
N LYS A 118 -2.91 16.06 -14.37
CA LYS A 118 -3.47 16.13 -13.00
C LYS A 118 -2.37 16.36 -11.96
N ALA A 119 -1.24 15.65 -12.07
CA ALA A 119 -0.09 15.83 -11.19
C ALA A 119 0.54 17.23 -11.35
N ASP A 120 0.66 17.74 -12.58
CA ASP A 120 1.15 19.07 -12.88
C ASP A 120 0.23 20.17 -12.33
N ASN A 121 -1.08 19.95 -12.42
CA ASN A 121 -2.08 20.82 -11.81
C ASN A 121 -1.97 20.84 -10.29
N ALA A 122 -1.79 19.69 -9.64
CA ALA A 122 -1.57 19.60 -8.19
C ALA A 122 -0.26 20.30 -7.76
N LYS A 123 0.84 20.03 -8.50
CA LYS A 123 2.15 20.67 -8.32
C LYS A 123 2.07 22.19 -8.42
N ASN A 124 1.40 22.72 -9.45
CA ASN A 124 1.23 24.16 -9.66
C ASN A 124 0.39 24.82 -8.56
N LYS A 125 -0.64 24.14 -8.05
CA LYS A 125 -1.44 24.61 -6.92
C LYS A 125 -0.61 24.65 -5.63
N LEU A 126 0.20 23.64 -5.35
CA LEU A 126 1.13 23.62 -4.21
C LEU A 126 2.14 24.77 -4.32
N LYS A 127 2.85 24.86 -5.45
CA LYS A 127 3.81 25.92 -5.77
C LYS A 127 3.23 27.31 -5.50
N SER A 128 2.04 27.57 -6.02
CA SER A 128 1.33 28.85 -5.85
C SER A 128 0.99 29.18 -4.39
N LYS A 129 0.89 28.18 -3.52
CA LYS A 129 0.65 28.34 -2.08
C LYS A 129 1.95 28.55 -1.33
N ILE A 130 2.94 27.66 -1.46
CA ILE A 130 4.21 27.76 -0.72
C ILE A 130 5.02 29.02 -1.10
N ASN A 131 4.88 29.51 -2.33
CA ASN A 131 5.49 30.78 -2.77
C ASN A 131 5.04 32.01 -1.99
N LYS A 132 3.95 31.92 -1.22
CA LYS A 132 3.44 33.02 -0.40
C LYS A 132 3.93 32.97 1.04
N GLU A 133 4.60 31.89 1.46
CA GLU A 133 4.87 31.62 2.87
C GLU A 133 6.34 31.84 3.20
N ASP A 134 6.64 32.52 4.30
CA ASP A 134 7.99 33.02 4.62
C ASP A 134 9.04 31.89 4.72
N ARG A 135 8.62 30.74 5.22
CA ARG A 135 9.41 29.52 5.37
C ARG A 135 10.13 29.03 4.11
N TYR A 136 9.59 29.29 2.91
CA TYR A 136 10.12 28.77 1.64
C TYR A 136 10.90 29.83 0.86
N VAL A 137 11.68 30.67 1.54
CA VAL A 137 12.39 31.80 0.91
C VAL A 137 13.37 31.35 -0.17
N PHE A 138 14.15 30.28 0.08
CA PHE A 138 15.12 29.78 -0.90
C PHE A 138 14.45 29.08 -2.09
N PHE A 139 13.26 28.50 -1.91
CA PHE A 139 12.46 28.03 -3.04
C PHE A 139 12.05 29.20 -3.95
N LYS A 140 11.55 30.31 -3.36
CA LYS A 140 11.10 31.50 -4.10
C LYS A 140 12.22 32.18 -4.87
N ASP A 141 13.38 32.30 -4.22
CA ASP A 141 14.54 33.03 -4.74
C ASP A 141 15.40 32.17 -5.69
N GLY A 142 15.25 30.85 -5.64
CA GLY A 142 15.91 29.88 -6.51
C GLY A 142 15.17 29.62 -7.83
N GLU A 143 15.19 28.37 -8.30
CA GLU A 143 14.46 27.97 -9.52
C GLU A 143 12.95 28.17 -9.40
N ASN A 144 12.43 28.16 -8.17
CA ASN A 144 11.01 28.28 -7.89
C ASN A 144 10.20 27.28 -8.70
N ASP A 145 10.65 26.03 -8.71
CA ASP A 145 9.94 24.93 -9.33
C ASP A 145 10.31 23.62 -8.66
N PHE A 146 9.48 22.60 -8.88
CA PHE A 146 9.82 21.23 -8.55
C PHE A 146 10.40 20.54 -9.79
N SER A 147 11.34 19.62 -9.58
CA SER A 147 11.88 18.76 -10.64
C SER A 147 10.73 18.05 -11.37
N LYS A 148 10.86 17.97 -12.70
CA LYS A 148 9.88 17.27 -13.56
C LYS A 148 10.06 15.76 -13.54
N GLU A 149 11.23 15.27 -13.12
CA GLU A 149 11.70 13.93 -13.50
C GLU A 149 11.43 12.84 -12.48
N ASP A 150 10.82 13.14 -11.32
CA ASP A 150 10.84 12.18 -10.24
C ASP A 150 9.47 11.59 -9.89
N ASP A 151 9.29 10.31 -10.22
CA ASP A 151 8.26 9.43 -9.63
C ASP A 151 8.43 9.25 -8.10
N LYS A 152 9.46 9.87 -7.51
CA LYS A 152 9.87 9.74 -6.11
C LYS A 152 10.38 11.07 -5.59
N VAL A 153 10.27 11.31 -4.28
CA VAL A 153 10.90 12.50 -3.69
C VAL A 153 12.41 12.29 -3.57
N VAL A 154 13.18 13.16 -4.22
CA VAL A 154 14.64 13.15 -4.15
C VAL A 154 15.10 14.08 -3.03
N ALA A 155 15.90 13.55 -2.12
CA ALA A 155 16.45 14.30 -1.00
C ALA A 155 17.28 15.51 -1.48
N ASN A 156 17.19 16.63 -0.75
CA ASN A 156 17.95 17.86 -1.01
C ASN A 156 17.67 18.53 -2.37
N THR A 157 16.48 18.30 -2.91
CA THR A 157 16.01 18.94 -4.14
C THR A 157 14.58 19.43 -3.96
N ASN A 158 14.15 20.35 -4.80
CA ASN A 158 12.74 20.64 -4.95
C ASN A 158 12.10 19.50 -5.73
N SER A 159 11.37 18.62 -5.06
CA SER A 159 10.74 17.46 -5.69
C SER A 159 9.29 17.29 -5.23
N PHE A 160 8.48 16.65 -6.09
CA PHE A 160 7.06 16.45 -5.90
C PHE A 160 6.65 15.15 -6.58
N ALA A 161 6.14 14.19 -5.83
CA ALA A 161 5.79 12.87 -6.36
C ALA A 161 4.52 12.32 -5.71
N ARG A 162 3.71 11.59 -6.48
CA ARG A 162 2.54 10.86 -5.95
C ARG A 162 3.03 9.79 -4.98
N VAL A 163 2.27 9.56 -3.91
CA VAL A 163 2.56 8.50 -2.93
C VAL A 163 1.35 7.58 -2.77
N LEU A 164 1.59 6.39 -2.19
CA LEU A 164 0.55 5.38 -1.95
C LEU A 164 -0.19 4.97 -3.25
N SER A 165 0.56 4.77 -4.33
CA SER A 165 0.02 4.25 -5.61
C SER A 165 -0.61 2.85 -5.44
N ASP A 166 -1.58 2.54 -6.29
CA ASP A 166 -2.36 1.28 -6.29
C ASP A 166 -3.06 0.97 -4.95
N LYS A 167 -3.42 2.02 -4.20
CA LYS A 167 -4.25 1.94 -2.99
C LYS A 167 -5.50 2.79 -3.13
N TYR A 168 -6.59 2.36 -2.50
CA TYR A 168 -7.77 3.21 -2.35
C TYR A 168 -7.51 4.33 -1.34
N GLY A 169 -8.12 5.48 -1.58
CA GLY A 169 -8.09 6.62 -0.68
C GLY A 169 -7.77 7.93 -1.40
N GLU A 170 -7.84 9.03 -0.64
CA GLU A 170 -7.49 10.36 -1.13
C GLU A 170 -6.09 10.37 -1.77
N VAL A 171 -5.95 11.05 -2.91
CA VAL A 171 -4.66 11.18 -3.60
C VAL A 171 -3.79 12.20 -2.88
N TRP A 172 -2.57 11.76 -2.54
CA TRP A 172 -1.57 12.59 -1.89
C TRP A 172 -0.25 12.56 -2.66
N TYR A 173 0.48 13.66 -2.55
CA TYR A 173 1.80 13.87 -3.10
C TYR A 173 2.73 14.26 -1.96
N GLN A 174 3.90 13.64 -1.90
CA GLN A 174 4.98 14.09 -1.05
C GLN A 174 5.75 15.18 -1.78
N PHE A 175 6.19 16.20 -1.03
CA PHE A 175 7.04 17.25 -1.56
C PHE A 175 8.27 17.48 -0.69
N SER A 176 9.34 17.95 -1.32
CA SER A 176 10.51 18.57 -0.71
C SER A 176 10.69 19.93 -1.36
N ALA A 177 10.89 20.99 -0.58
CA ALA A 177 11.06 22.34 -1.09
C ALA A 177 12.14 23.09 -0.30
N ALA A 178 13.00 23.83 -1.01
CA ALA A 178 14.03 24.66 -0.44
C ALA A 178 13.42 25.66 0.57
N GLY A 179 13.91 25.60 1.79
CA GLY A 179 13.34 26.32 2.92
C GLY A 179 13.99 27.67 3.17
N ASP A 180 14.36 27.87 4.41
CA ASP A 180 15.10 29.01 4.93
C ASP A 180 16.33 28.50 5.71
N GLU A 181 17.04 29.39 6.38
CA GLU A 181 18.20 29.01 7.22
C GLU A 181 17.81 28.10 8.39
N ASP A 182 16.55 28.13 8.83
CA ASP A 182 16.07 27.28 9.92
C ASP A 182 15.88 25.84 9.46
N ALA A 183 15.58 25.59 8.17
CA ALA A 183 15.49 24.24 7.61
C ALA A 183 16.79 23.43 7.83
N ILE A 184 17.97 24.05 7.69
CA ILE A 184 19.29 23.42 7.88
C ILE A 184 19.46 22.86 9.30
N LYS A 185 18.84 23.54 10.28
CA LYS A 185 18.91 23.12 11.68
C LYS A 185 18.01 21.91 11.94
N ARG A 186 16.94 21.76 11.16
CA ARG A 186 15.88 20.76 11.35
C ARG A 186 16.14 19.47 10.58
N THR A 187 16.83 19.53 9.45
CA THR A 187 17.09 18.36 8.60
C THR A 187 18.55 17.91 8.63
N THR A 188 18.79 16.65 8.30
CA THR A 188 20.14 16.11 8.04
C THR A 188 20.59 16.28 6.59
N GLY A 189 19.64 16.57 5.70
CA GLY A 189 19.90 16.84 4.30
C GLY A 189 21.08 17.78 4.08
N ALA A 190 22.09 17.30 3.36
CA ALA A 190 23.24 18.12 2.99
C ALA A 190 22.75 19.25 2.10
N ALA A 191 22.84 20.47 2.60
CA ALA A 191 22.54 21.65 1.82
C ALA A 191 23.34 21.64 0.52
N VAL A 192 22.69 21.95 -0.60
CA VAL A 192 23.41 22.29 -1.83
C VAL A 192 24.31 23.48 -1.48
N ASN A 193 25.63 23.28 -1.54
CA ASN A 193 26.67 24.24 -1.12
C ASN A 193 26.68 24.64 0.37
N GLY A 194 25.99 23.93 1.28
CA GLY A 194 26.04 24.23 2.72
C GLY A 194 25.06 25.32 3.20
N GLU A 195 24.21 25.87 2.33
CA GLU A 195 23.39 27.07 2.60
C GLU A 195 21.86 26.88 2.54
N VAL A 196 21.35 25.75 2.03
CA VAL A 196 19.90 25.54 1.81
C VAL A 196 19.42 24.25 2.49
N GLY A 197 18.55 24.36 3.50
CA GLY A 197 17.81 23.21 4.03
C GLY A 197 16.49 23.03 3.27
N TYR A 198 15.91 21.82 3.33
CA TYR A 198 14.68 21.49 2.61
C TYR A 198 13.58 21.10 3.59
N TYR A 199 12.41 21.72 3.43
CA TYR A 199 11.19 21.33 4.12
C TYR A 199 10.50 20.22 3.36
N GLN A 200 10.13 19.16 4.07
CA GLN A 200 9.36 18.03 3.58
C GLN A 200 7.89 18.12 4.03
N GLY A 201 6.98 17.61 3.22
CA GLY A 201 5.56 17.60 3.54
C GLY A 201 4.70 16.83 2.54
N PHE A 202 3.39 16.99 2.68
CA PHE A 202 2.39 16.34 1.83
C PHE A 202 1.38 17.35 1.30
N SER A 203 0.90 17.16 0.08
CA SER A 203 -0.15 17.96 -0.56
C SER A 203 -1.13 17.07 -1.32
N ASN A 204 -2.39 17.50 -1.44
CA ASN A 204 -3.40 16.82 -2.27
C ASN A 204 -3.67 17.58 -3.60
N ASP A 205 -4.60 17.08 -4.41
CA ASP A 205 -4.98 17.64 -5.72
C ASP A 205 -5.47 19.10 -5.69
N SER A 206 -5.93 19.56 -4.52
CA SER A 206 -6.35 20.96 -4.32
C SER A 206 -5.18 21.88 -3.95
N GLY A 207 -3.97 21.33 -3.81
CA GLY A 207 -2.79 21.98 -3.25
C GLY A 207 -2.88 22.21 -1.73
N LYS A 208 -3.86 21.61 -1.02
CA LYS A 208 -3.88 21.69 0.45
C LYS A 208 -2.68 20.90 0.95
N TYR A 209 -1.85 21.51 1.77
CA TYR A 209 -0.57 20.92 2.17
C TYR A 209 -0.30 21.02 3.67
N ILE A 210 0.56 20.14 4.16
CA ILE A 210 1.09 20.08 5.53
C ILE A 210 2.61 19.89 5.49
N ASP A 211 3.34 20.65 6.30
CA ASP A 211 4.80 20.59 6.48
C ASP A 211 5.15 19.76 7.71
N VAL A 212 5.96 18.71 7.55
CA VAL A 212 6.27 17.73 8.61
C VAL A 212 7.67 17.89 9.19
N THR A 213 8.36 18.98 8.86
CA THR A 213 9.78 19.20 9.23
C THR A 213 9.91 20.06 10.49
N GLN A 214 8.82 20.68 10.93
CA GLN A 214 8.75 21.41 12.19
C GLN A 214 8.47 20.45 13.36
N ASP A 215 7.33 19.76 13.29
CA ASP A 215 6.81 18.94 14.38
C ASP A 215 7.46 17.56 14.37
N CYS A 216 8.22 17.27 15.43
CA CYS A 216 8.91 16.00 15.62
C CYS A 216 8.06 15.04 16.47
N ASN A 217 7.65 15.52 17.64
CA ASN A 217 6.88 14.79 18.64
C ASN A 217 7.33 13.32 18.86
N ILE A 218 8.63 13.09 19.04
CA ILE A 218 9.19 11.76 19.34
C ILE A 218 9.60 11.64 20.81
N TYR A 219 9.76 10.41 21.27
CA TYR A 219 10.35 10.09 22.57
C TYR A 219 11.68 9.38 22.33
N ALA A 220 12.79 10.09 22.55
CA ALA A 220 14.15 9.59 22.34
C ALA A 220 14.78 9.17 23.68
N TYR A 221 15.54 8.08 23.70
CA TYR A 221 16.25 7.64 24.90
C TYR A 221 17.40 8.60 25.26
N ASP A 222 17.46 9.00 26.53
CA ASP A 222 18.50 9.85 27.12
C ASP A 222 19.38 9.01 28.05
N THR A 223 20.60 8.72 27.62
CA THR A 223 21.57 7.90 28.39
C THR A 223 22.01 8.56 29.69
N ASP A 224 21.90 9.89 29.83
CA ASP A 224 22.26 10.59 31.07
C ASP A 224 21.15 10.48 32.13
N LYS A 225 19.93 10.13 31.71
CA LYS A 225 18.74 10.09 32.56
C LYS A 225 18.11 8.71 32.73
N ASP A 226 18.61 7.70 32.03
CA ASP A 226 18.05 6.35 31.99
C ASP A 226 16.55 6.32 31.62
N LYS A 227 16.10 7.22 30.73
CA LYS A 227 14.69 7.32 30.32
C LYS A 227 14.50 8.03 28.98
N THR A 228 13.30 7.95 28.42
CA THR A 228 12.94 8.76 27.25
C THR A 228 12.68 10.22 27.60
N VAL A 229 13.02 11.10 26.67
CA VAL A 229 12.73 12.53 26.67
C VAL A 229 11.91 12.87 25.42
N LYS A 230 10.85 13.64 25.60
CA LYS A 230 10.04 14.15 24.50
C LYS A 230 10.80 15.24 23.74
N ILE A 231 10.97 15.06 22.45
CA ILE A 231 11.51 16.04 21.51
C ILE A 231 10.33 16.54 20.67
N GLU A 232 9.93 17.78 20.90
CA GLU A 232 8.71 18.34 20.28
C GLU A 232 8.98 18.86 18.86
N GLU A 233 10.12 19.50 18.65
CA GLU A 233 10.53 20.08 17.37
C GLU A 233 11.87 19.52 16.90
N TYR A 234 12.02 19.34 15.60
CA TYR A 234 13.31 19.05 14.99
C TYR A 234 14.26 20.25 15.14
N GLY A 235 15.56 19.99 15.27
CA GLY A 235 16.61 21.01 15.33
C GLY A 235 16.68 21.81 16.64
N LYS A 236 15.89 21.44 17.65
CA LYS A 236 15.96 22.01 19.01
C LYS A 236 16.61 21.02 19.96
N THR A 237 17.30 21.55 20.96
CA THR A 237 17.88 20.75 22.04
C THR A 237 16.91 20.64 23.21
N TYR A 238 16.88 19.46 23.82
CA TYR A 238 16.06 19.13 24.96
C TYR A 238 16.95 18.49 26.02
N SER A 239 16.49 18.46 27.27
CA SER A 239 17.23 17.83 28.36
C SER A 239 18.54 18.55 28.73
N ALA A 240 19.19 18.09 29.81
CA ALA A 240 20.54 18.55 30.18
C ALA A 240 21.63 17.92 29.30
N ASN A 241 21.30 16.82 28.61
CA ASN A 241 22.15 16.14 27.63
C ASN A 241 22.07 16.78 26.22
N ASN A 242 21.35 17.89 26.07
CA ASN A 242 21.15 18.58 24.78
C ASN A 242 20.69 17.64 23.64
N LEU A 243 19.79 16.70 23.97
CA LEU A 243 19.18 15.80 23.02
C LEU A 243 18.53 16.57 21.87
N MET A 244 18.86 16.22 20.64
CA MET A 244 18.32 16.83 19.43
C MET A 244 17.91 15.73 18.45
N ALA A 245 16.83 15.99 17.72
CA ALA A 245 16.44 15.21 16.55
C ALA A 245 16.57 16.05 15.29
N LYS A 246 17.05 15.45 14.20
CA LYS A 246 17.00 16.01 12.85
C LYS A 246 16.32 15.05 11.90
N LEU A 247 15.41 15.56 11.08
CA LEU A 247 14.69 14.76 10.09
C LEU A 247 15.59 14.48 8.88
N ASP A 248 15.69 13.22 8.47
CA ASP A 248 16.37 12.82 7.24
C ASP A 248 15.37 12.69 6.10
N SER A 249 14.41 11.78 6.25
CA SER A 249 13.37 11.55 5.26
C SER A 249 12.07 11.07 5.91
N VAL A 250 10.99 11.19 5.16
CA VAL A 250 9.72 10.52 5.46
C VAL A 250 9.32 9.62 4.30
N THR A 251 8.87 8.41 4.59
CA THR A 251 8.36 7.45 3.60
C THR A 251 6.92 7.08 3.96
N PRO A 252 5.91 7.47 3.15
CA PRO A 252 4.53 7.05 3.36
C PRO A 252 4.36 5.54 3.18
N ILE A 253 3.59 4.92 4.07
CA ILE A 253 3.32 3.48 4.04
C ILE A 253 1.82 3.14 3.98
N SER A 254 0.95 4.02 4.47
CA SER A 254 -0.50 3.83 4.45
C SER A 254 -1.21 5.15 4.76
N GLN A 255 -2.54 5.14 4.69
CA GLN A 255 -3.40 6.23 5.09
C GLN A 255 -4.72 5.71 5.67
N ASP A 256 -5.33 6.50 6.56
CA ASP A 256 -6.74 6.37 6.94
C ASP A 256 -7.51 7.63 6.51
N LYS A 257 -8.78 7.73 6.86
CA LYS A 257 -9.61 8.90 6.55
C LYS A 257 -8.99 10.22 7.02
N ASP A 258 -8.34 10.21 8.19
CA ASP A 258 -7.93 11.41 8.91
C ASP A 258 -6.40 11.63 8.89
N ASN A 259 -5.60 10.61 8.56
CA ASN A 259 -4.16 10.59 8.78
C ASN A 259 -3.39 9.90 7.66
N LEU A 260 -2.16 10.38 7.44
CA LEU A 260 -1.10 9.67 6.73
C LEU A 260 -0.25 8.91 7.75
N TYR A 261 0.18 7.71 7.39
CA TYR A 261 1.11 6.91 8.17
C TYR A 261 2.44 6.88 7.44
N VAL A 262 3.49 7.37 8.10
CA VAL A 262 4.82 7.55 7.48
C VAL A 262 5.92 7.01 8.38
N VAL A 263 6.96 6.44 7.78
CA VAL A 263 8.20 6.12 8.50
C VAL A 263 9.13 7.32 8.37
N ALA A 264 9.37 8.00 9.49
CA ALA A 264 10.35 9.07 9.59
C ALA A 264 11.71 8.48 9.98
N LYS A 265 12.71 8.71 9.13
CA LYS A 265 14.11 8.46 9.44
C LYS A 265 14.70 9.71 10.08
N VAL A 266 15.27 9.55 11.28
CA VAL A 266 15.67 10.66 12.15
C VAL A 266 17.07 10.39 12.68
N VAL A 267 17.91 11.42 12.72
CA VAL A 267 19.19 11.38 13.42
C VAL A 267 19.03 12.00 14.80
N ILE A 268 19.37 11.22 15.83
CA ILE A 268 19.32 11.63 17.24
C ILE A 268 20.74 11.83 17.74
N SER A 269 21.01 12.98 18.34
CA SER A 269 22.30 13.33 18.96
C SER A 269 22.13 13.90 20.36
N GLY A 270 23.21 13.89 21.14
CA GLY A 270 23.28 14.51 22.47
C GLY A 270 24.73 14.59 22.97
N ASP A 271 25.01 15.44 23.94
CA ASP A 271 26.37 15.75 24.39
C ASP A 271 27.13 14.53 24.98
N LYS A 272 26.39 13.60 25.58
CA LYS A 272 26.90 12.42 26.29
C LYS A 272 26.48 11.10 25.64
N GLN A 273 25.95 11.12 24.42
CA GLN A 273 25.58 9.91 23.69
C GLN A 273 26.06 9.95 22.25
N LYS A 274 26.18 8.78 21.64
CA LYS A 274 26.48 8.67 20.22
C LYS A 274 25.34 9.30 19.41
N GLU A 275 25.70 9.89 18.27
CA GLU A 275 24.73 10.17 17.23
C GLU A 275 24.24 8.84 16.64
N THR A 276 22.93 8.72 16.41
CA THR A 276 22.29 7.47 15.98
C THR A 276 21.22 7.74 14.94
N THR A 277 21.12 6.88 13.93
CA THR A 277 19.99 6.84 13.02
C THR A 277 18.86 6.00 13.62
N GLN A 278 17.68 6.58 13.76
CA GLN A 278 16.49 5.92 14.31
C GLN A 278 15.29 6.11 13.38
N TYR A 279 14.32 5.21 13.50
CA TYR A 279 13.12 5.20 12.67
C TYR A 279 11.88 5.27 13.54
N TYR A 280 10.92 6.09 13.13
CA TYR A 280 9.66 6.27 13.83
C TYR A 280 8.51 6.13 12.85
N LEU A 281 7.54 5.28 13.16
CA LEU A 281 6.24 5.32 12.51
C LEU A 281 5.47 6.50 13.10
N GLN A 282 5.17 7.47 12.25
CA GLN A 282 4.39 8.65 12.59
C GLN A 282 3.00 8.57 11.99
N LYS A 283 2.01 8.87 12.82
CA LYS A 283 0.63 9.14 12.41
C LYS A 283 0.48 10.66 12.31
N ILE A 284 0.31 11.15 11.08
CA ILE A 284 0.29 12.58 10.74
C ILE A 284 -1.11 12.96 10.27
N SER A 285 -1.74 13.93 10.92
CA SER A 285 -3.07 14.39 10.53
C SER A 285 -3.07 15.03 9.15
N LYS A 286 -4.02 14.62 8.30
CA LYS A 286 -4.33 15.25 7.00
C LYS A 286 -4.92 16.65 7.16
N SER A 287 -5.40 17.01 8.35
CA SER A 287 -5.94 18.33 8.64
C SER A 287 -4.82 19.33 8.91
N GLN A 288 -4.95 20.54 8.35
CA GLN A 288 -4.03 21.63 8.63
C GLN A 288 -4.22 22.12 10.07
N GLY A 289 -3.11 22.23 10.80
CA GLY A 289 -3.01 22.79 12.13
C GLY A 289 -2.54 24.23 12.11
N ASP A 290 -1.75 24.59 13.12
CA ASP A 290 -1.18 25.91 13.26
C ASP A 290 -0.17 26.22 12.15
N LYS A 291 0.06 27.51 11.92
CA LYS A 291 1.09 27.97 10.99
C LYS A 291 2.39 28.25 11.74
N LYS A 292 3.51 27.91 11.11
CA LYS A 292 4.84 28.36 11.51
C LYS A 292 5.53 28.99 10.30
N ASP A 293 5.87 30.27 10.43
CA ASP A 293 6.50 31.08 9.37
C ASP A 293 5.70 31.00 8.05
N GLY A 294 4.36 31.10 8.17
CA GLY A 294 3.40 31.00 7.08
C GLY A 294 3.00 29.57 6.70
N GLY A 295 3.92 28.60 6.83
CA GLY A 295 3.68 27.19 6.48
C GLY A 295 2.66 26.51 7.41
N TYR A 296 1.72 25.74 6.84
CA TYR A 296 0.77 24.93 7.61
C TYR A 296 1.43 23.66 8.14
N LEU A 297 1.33 23.43 9.45
CA LEU A 297 1.72 22.18 10.08
C LEU A 297 0.55 21.18 10.08
N PRO A 298 0.79 19.88 10.32
CA PRO A 298 -0.27 18.94 10.68
C PRO A 298 -0.99 19.39 11.95
N LYS A 299 -2.29 19.11 12.05
CA LYS A 299 -3.05 19.37 13.28
C LYS A 299 -2.52 18.55 14.47
N GLU A 300 -2.06 17.34 14.19
CA GLU A 300 -1.50 16.43 15.17
C GLU A 300 -0.50 15.51 14.47
N THR A 301 0.61 15.25 15.16
CA THR A 301 1.59 14.22 14.79
C THR A 301 1.81 13.37 16.03
N THR A 302 1.73 12.05 15.92
CA THR A 302 2.13 11.13 17.00
C THR A 302 3.15 10.14 16.48
N SER A 303 4.14 9.80 17.30
CA SER A 303 5.31 9.03 16.85
C SER A 303 5.55 7.80 17.71
N TYR A 304 5.89 6.70 17.04
CA TYR A 304 6.16 5.40 17.65
C TYR A 304 7.48 4.86 17.13
N LEU A 305 8.41 4.54 18.03
CA LEU A 305 9.70 3.97 17.65
C LEU A 305 9.52 2.65 16.88
N LEU A 306 10.28 2.50 15.80
CA LEU A 306 10.57 1.23 15.17
C LEU A 306 11.94 0.77 15.71
N ASN A 307 11.93 -0.28 16.54
CA ASN A 307 13.12 -0.78 17.22
C ASN A 307 14.02 -1.59 16.25
N VAL A 308 14.63 -0.91 15.29
CA VAL A 308 15.52 -1.50 14.29
C VAL A 308 16.92 -1.76 14.86
N LYS A 309 17.72 -2.57 14.14
CA LYS A 309 19.16 -2.67 14.38
C LYS A 309 19.87 -1.37 13.98
N MET A 310 20.91 -1.01 14.71
CA MET A 310 21.64 0.24 14.52
C MET A 310 23.14 -0.04 14.35
N ASP A 311 23.72 0.46 13.26
CA ASP A 311 25.14 0.31 12.93
C ASP A 311 26.02 0.91 14.05
N GLU A 312 25.59 2.02 14.65
CA GLU A 312 26.32 2.75 15.71
C GLU A 312 26.47 1.93 17.01
N TYR A 313 25.66 0.87 17.12
CA TYR A 313 25.69 -0.12 18.19
C TYR A 313 26.03 -1.53 17.69
N SER A 314 26.73 -1.67 16.56
CA SER A 314 27.18 -2.97 16.03
C SER A 314 26.02 -3.94 15.80
N ASP A 315 25.00 -3.47 15.08
CA ASP A 315 23.77 -4.20 14.75
C ASP A 315 22.92 -4.61 15.95
N ASN A 316 23.16 -4.01 17.12
CA ASN A 316 22.27 -4.12 18.25
C ASN A 316 21.09 -3.16 18.10
N ARG A 317 20.01 -3.49 18.79
CA ARG A 317 18.81 -2.65 18.88
C ARG A 317 18.87 -1.75 20.11
N LEU A 318 18.05 -0.72 20.14
CA LEU A 318 17.93 0.14 21.32
C LEU A 318 17.31 -0.62 22.49
N TYR A 319 16.26 -1.40 22.21
CA TYR A 319 15.52 -2.16 23.22
C TYR A 319 15.56 -3.67 22.96
N ASP A 320 15.57 -4.44 24.06
CA ASP A 320 15.53 -5.90 24.09
C ASP A 320 14.07 -6.38 24.17
N ASP A 321 13.34 -6.29 23.05
CA ASP A 321 11.94 -6.72 22.94
C ASP A 321 11.66 -7.30 21.55
N GLY A 322 11.31 -8.60 21.51
CA GLY A 322 11.10 -9.35 20.27
C GLY A 322 9.91 -8.84 19.46
N ASP A 323 8.77 -8.55 20.11
CA ASP A 323 7.57 -8.09 19.41
C ASP A 323 7.74 -6.68 18.80
N SER A 324 8.49 -5.81 19.46
CA SER A 324 8.88 -4.49 18.93
C SER A 324 9.85 -4.64 17.76
N SER A 325 10.77 -5.61 17.84
CA SER A 325 11.72 -5.93 16.77
C SER A 325 11.01 -6.48 15.53
N ASP A 326 10.12 -7.45 15.68
CA ASP A 326 9.35 -8.05 14.58
C ASP A 326 8.48 -7.01 13.86
N ALA A 327 7.81 -6.13 14.63
CA ALA A 327 7.01 -5.04 14.06
C ALA A 327 7.87 -4.04 13.27
N ALA A 328 9.06 -3.71 13.78
CA ALA A 328 9.98 -2.83 13.08
C ALA A 328 10.49 -3.48 11.78
N ASP A 329 10.93 -4.73 11.84
CA ASP A 329 11.53 -5.42 10.70
C ASP A 329 10.52 -5.65 9.56
N VAL A 330 9.26 -6.02 9.86
CA VAL A 330 8.24 -6.18 8.81
C VAL A 330 7.86 -4.84 8.16
N ILE A 331 7.80 -3.75 8.94
CA ILE A 331 7.54 -2.41 8.38
C ILE A 331 8.73 -1.95 7.54
N MET A 332 9.96 -2.16 8.01
CA MET A 332 11.15 -1.78 7.26
C MET A 332 11.28 -2.57 5.95
N SER A 333 10.94 -3.87 5.95
CA SER A 333 10.86 -4.68 4.73
C SER A 333 9.96 -4.07 3.64
N TYR A 334 8.90 -3.36 4.01
CA TYR A 334 8.07 -2.60 3.06
C TYR A 334 8.79 -1.32 2.58
N VAL A 335 9.44 -0.60 3.50
CA VAL A 335 10.08 0.70 3.24
C VAL A 335 11.32 0.59 2.36
N ASP A 336 12.17 -0.41 2.62
CA ASP A 336 13.47 -0.55 1.94
C ASP A 336 13.55 -1.77 1.01
N GLY A 337 12.49 -2.58 0.94
CA GLY A 337 12.44 -3.79 0.11
C GLY A 337 13.33 -4.92 0.62
N SER A 338 13.87 -4.82 1.83
CA SER A 338 14.65 -5.88 2.47
C SER A 338 13.78 -7.09 2.81
N THR A 339 14.45 -8.22 3.04
CA THR A 339 13.77 -9.44 3.45
C THR A 339 13.61 -9.51 4.97
N PHE A 340 12.42 -9.93 5.40
CA PHE A 340 12.14 -10.31 6.78
C PHE A 340 11.47 -11.68 6.79
N ASP A 341 11.97 -12.59 7.63
CA ASP A 341 11.44 -13.96 7.72
C ASP A 341 11.36 -14.65 6.33
N ASP A 342 12.40 -14.48 5.51
CA ASP A 342 12.49 -14.98 4.12
C ASP A 342 11.40 -14.46 3.15
N GLY A 343 10.65 -13.42 3.54
CA GLY A 343 9.66 -12.75 2.69
C GLY A 343 9.93 -11.27 2.53
N VAL A 344 9.07 -10.60 1.76
CA VAL A 344 9.06 -9.14 1.62
C VAL A 344 7.66 -8.64 1.96
N CYS A 345 7.57 -7.55 2.73
CA CYS A 345 6.28 -6.93 3.02
C CYS A 345 5.79 -6.20 1.76
N LYS A 346 4.63 -6.62 1.26
CA LYS A 346 4.03 -6.10 0.03
C LYS A 346 2.95 -5.07 0.27
N ASN A 347 2.34 -5.09 1.45
CA ASN A 347 1.26 -4.18 1.77
C ASN A 347 1.21 -3.83 3.26
N ILE A 348 0.89 -2.57 3.56
CA ILE A 348 0.57 -2.08 4.89
C ILE A 348 -0.76 -1.32 4.86
N GLU A 349 -1.69 -1.68 5.74
CA GLU A 349 -2.98 -1.01 5.92
C GLU A 349 -3.26 -0.67 7.37
N VAL A 350 -4.20 0.26 7.58
CA VAL A 350 -4.66 0.65 8.90
C VAL A 350 -6.14 0.36 9.04
N ILE A 351 -6.45 -0.60 9.92
CA ILE A 351 -7.81 -1.07 10.16
C ILE A 351 -8.11 -0.91 11.66
N ASP A 352 -9.16 -0.16 11.98
CA ASP A 352 -9.56 0.15 13.36
C ASP A 352 -8.40 0.69 14.23
N GLY A 353 -7.53 1.50 13.64
CA GLY A 353 -6.37 2.11 14.30
C GLY A 353 -5.21 1.15 14.58
N ASN A 354 -5.28 -0.11 14.17
CA ASN A 354 -4.15 -1.04 14.18
C ASN A 354 -3.50 -1.07 12.79
N VAL A 355 -2.19 -1.32 12.76
CA VAL A 355 -1.44 -1.47 11.52
C VAL A 355 -1.41 -2.95 11.16
N TYR A 356 -1.72 -3.28 9.92
CA TYR A 356 -1.69 -4.63 9.37
C TYR A 356 -0.66 -4.69 8.25
N ALA A 357 0.28 -5.63 8.33
CA ALA A 357 1.30 -5.83 7.30
C ALA A 357 1.13 -7.20 6.65
N THR A 358 1.15 -7.24 5.32
CA THR A 358 1.12 -8.46 4.51
C THR A 358 2.54 -8.77 4.04
N LEU A 359 3.13 -9.81 4.62
CA LEU A 359 4.42 -10.36 4.24
C LEU A 359 4.21 -11.54 3.28
N VAL A 360 4.82 -11.45 2.11
CA VAL A 360 4.71 -12.48 1.07
C VAL A 360 6.02 -13.23 0.94
N LYS A 361 5.94 -14.56 1.02
CA LYS A 361 7.01 -15.52 0.75
C LYS A 361 6.59 -16.43 -0.40
N ASP A 362 7.54 -17.14 -1.01
CA ASP A 362 7.25 -18.06 -2.12
C ASP A 362 6.13 -19.06 -1.77
N SER A 363 6.17 -19.70 -0.60
CA SER A 363 5.22 -20.75 -0.21
C SER A 363 4.24 -20.33 0.90
N LYS A 364 4.16 -19.04 1.23
CA LYS A 364 3.40 -18.57 2.39
C LYS A 364 3.04 -17.11 2.31
N ILE A 365 1.82 -16.75 2.70
CA ILE A 365 1.43 -15.38 2.98
C ILE A 365 1.22 -15.25 4.48
N LYS A 366 1.85 -14.26 5.09
CA LYS A 366 1.84 -14.03 6.53
C LYS A 366 1.35 -12.62 6.83
N MET A 367 0.45 -12.51 7.80
CA MET A 367 -0.11 -11.26 8.29
C MET A 367 0.48 -10.91 9.65
N PHE A 368 0.71 -9.63 9.87
CA PHE A 368 1.11 -9.10 11.17
C PHE A 368 0.12 -8.03 11.59
N LYS A 369 -0.46 -8.18 12.79
CA LYS A 369 -1.17 -7.11 13.46
C LYS A 369 -0.22 -6.39 14.39
N ILE A 370 -0.09 -5.09 14.22
CA ILE A 370 0.84 -4.23 14.94
C ILE A 370 0.05 -3.16 15.69
N LYS A 371 0.31 -3.06 16.99
CA LYS A 371 -0.25 -2.03 17.86
C LYS A 371 0.74 -0.90 18.08
N LEU A 372 0.23 0.31 18.00
CA LEU A 372 0.94 1.54 18.34
C LEU A 372 0.58 1.90 19.79
N LYS A 373 1.52 1.71 20.72
CA LYS A 373 1.24 1.89 22.15
C LYS A 373 2.42 2.45 22.93
N LYS A 374 2.13 2.92 24.14
CA LYS A 374 3.14 3.10 25.19
C LYS A 374 3.37 1.76 25.88
N ASP A 375 4.61 1.36 26.05
CA ASP A 375 5.02 0.16 26.77
C ASP A 375 6.28 0.42 27.60
N LYS A 376 6.68 -0.56 28.41
CA LYS A 376 7.93 -0.54 29.17
C LYS A 376 8.91 -1.54 28.57
N LEU A 377 10.04 -1.04 28.08
CA LEU A 377 11.06 -1.85 27.44
C LEU A 377 12.40 -1.77 28.19
N ASP A 378 13.16 -2.86 28.12
CA ASP A 378 14.53 -2.89 28.62
C ASP A 378 15.49 -2.41 27.54
N VAL A 379 16.43 -1.54 27.88
CA VAL A 379 17.48 -1.06 26.98
C VAL A 379 18.53 -2.16 26.81
N THR A 380 19.12 -2.31 25.62
CA THR A 380 20.19 -3.30 25.44
C THR A 380 21.50 -2.85 26.11
N GLU A 381 22.33 -3.79 26.57
CA GLU A 381 23.63 -3.48 27.20
C GLU A 381 24.64 -2.86 26.21
N ALA A 382 24.41 -3.02 24.90
CA ALA A 382 25.20 -2.39 23.86
C ALA A 382 24.97 -0.88 23.78
N VAL A 383 23.78 -0.41 24.17
CA VAL A 383 23.45 1.02 24.23
C VAL A 383 23.81 1.60 25.59
N ASP A 384 23.34 0.97 26.66
CA ASP A 384 23.50 1.52 28.01
C ASP A 384 23.58 0.43 29.07
N LYS A 385 24.47 0.63 30.04
CA LYS A 385 24.71 -0.32 31.12
C LYS A 385 24.83 0.39 32.45
N LYS A 386 24.15 -0.16 33.46
CA LYS A 386 24.22 0.31 34.83
C LYS A 386 24.98 -0.70 35.69
N GLY A 387 26.30 -0.56 35.68
CA GLY A 387 27.18 -1.62 36.19
C GLY A 387 27.17 -2.82 35.25
N ASP A 388 26.84 -4.00 35.78
CA ASP A 388 26.79 -5.28 35.05
C ASP A 388 25.34 -5.67 34.67
N SER A 389 24.46 -4.71 34.40
CA SER A 389 23.05 -4.97 34.06
C SER A 389 22.48 -3.92 33.11
N LYS A 390 21.57 -4.36 32.24
CA LYS A 390 20.73 -3.49 31.41
C LYS A 390 19.83 -2.54 32.21
N VAL A 391 19.58 -1.36 31.66
CA VAL A 391 18.55 -0.42 32.13
C VAL A 391 17.17 -1.00 31.79
N LYS A 392 16.26 -1.00 32.76
CA LYS A 392 14.96 -1.69 32.65
C LYS A 392 13.78 -0.75 32.72
N ASP A 393 12.64 -1.23 32.22
CA ASP A 393 11.32 -0.60 32.41
C ASP A 393 11.25 0.87 31.92
N VAL A 394 11.94 1.19 30.82
CA VAL A 394 11.88 2.52 30.21
C VAL A 394 10.55 2.69 29.51
N ASP A 395 9.86 3.80 29.79
CA ASP A 395 8.63 4.17 29.09
C ASP A 395 8.91 4.54 27.62
N VAL A 396 8.38 3.77 26.67
CA VAL A 396 8.59 3.95 25.22
C VAL A 396 7.25 3.96 24.49
N TYR A 397 7.09 4.88 23.54
CA TYR A 397 6.03 4.80 22.53
C TYR A 397 6.60 4.03 21.33
N THR A 398 6.07 2.84 21.05
CA THR A 398 6.64 1.90 20.09
C THR A 398 5.55 1.21 19.26
N ALA A 399 5.90 0.77 18.07
CA ALA A 399 5.17 -0.29 17.38
C ALA A 399 5.51 -1.63 18.04
N LYS A 400 4.51 -2.49 18.27
CA LYS A 400 4.71 -3.87 18.73
C LYS A 400 3.78 -4.83 18.02
N LYS A 401 4.31 -5.99 17.63
CA LYS A 401 3.52 -7.12 17.16
C LYS A 401 2.53 -7.50 18.26
N ASP A 402 1.25 -7.59 17.89
CA ASP A 402 0.16 -8.05 18.76
C ASP A 402 -0.20 -9.51 18.45
N SER A 403 -0.23 -9.84 17.16
CA SER A 403 -0.45 -11.19 16.67
C SER A 403 0.08 -11.33 15.24
N ASP A 404 0.33 -12.56 14.83
CA ASP A 404 0.66 -12.95 13.46
C ASP A 404 -0.02 -14.28 13.11
N TRP A 405 -0.39 -14.44 11.84
CA TRP A 405 -1.00 -15.65 11.31
C TRP A 405 -0.62 -15.79 9.84
N ASP A 406 -0.70 -17.00 9.32
CA ASP A 406 -0.23 -17.34 8.00
C ASP A 406 -1.12 -18.36 7.30
N HIS A 407 -1.01 -18.37 5.97
CA HIS A 407 -1.54 -19.42 5.12
C HIS A 407 -0.41 -19.96 4.26
N ASP A 408 -0.16 -21.27 4.36
CA ASP A 408 0.74 -21.97 3.45
C ASP A 408 0.07 -22.02 2.07
N VAL A 409 0.66 -21.37 1.07
CA VAL A 409 0.19 -21.47 -0.31
C VAL A 409 0.91 -22.63 -0.99
N VAL A 410 0.17 -23.43 -1.77
CA VAL A 410 0.81 -24.58 -2.41
C VAL A 410 1.49 -24.20 -3.72
N ASP A 411 0.94 -23.20 -4.39
CA ASP A 411 1.54 -22.60 -5.56
C ASP A 411 2.16 -21.25 -5.15
N ALA A 412 3.15 -20.78 -5.89
CA ALA A 412 3.90 -19.59 -5.50
C ALA A 412 2.96 -18.38 -5.31
N ALA A 413 3.04 -17.70 -4.15
CA ALA A 413 2.20 -16.54 -3.83
C ALA A 413 2.35 -15.41 -4.86
N THR A 414 3.56 -15.30 -5.42
CA THR A 414 3.90 -14.46 -6.56
C THR A 414 4.51 -15.33 -7.65
N SER A 415 4.03 -15.18 -8.88
CA SER A 415 4.63 -15.82 -10.06
C SER A 415 4.91 -14.78 -11.13
N LYS A 416 5.53 -15.20 -12.24
CA LYS A 416 5.65 -14.34 -13.43
C LYS A 416 4.29 -13.96 -14.01
N GLU A 417 3.31 -14.84 -13.84
CA GLU A 417 1.98 -14.64 -14.38
C GLU A 417 1.24 -13.61 -13.54
N GLY A 418 1.46 -13.53 -12.22
CA GLY A 418 0.98 -12.45 -11.36
C GLY A 418 0.83 -12.85 -9.89
N GLU A 419 0.02 -12.10 -9.16
CA GLU A 419 -0.19 -12.26 -7.72
C GLU A 419 -1.41 -13.13 -7.42
N ARG A 420 -1.26 -14.04 -6.45
CA ARG A 420 -2.33 -14.91 -5.93
C ARG A 420 -2.97 -14.38 -4.66
N TYR A 421 -2.87 -13.07 -4.46
CA TYR A 421 -3.46 -12.37 -3.34
C TYR A 421 -3.99 -11.02 -3.82
N SER A 422 -4.91 -10.46 -3.05
CA SER A 422 -5.48 -9.14 -3.32
C SER A 422 -5.74 -8.41 -2.01
N ILE A 423 -5.77 -7.09 -2.06
CA ILE A 423 -6.09 -6.22 -0.92
C ILE A 423 -7.42 -5.53 -1.27
N ASP A 424 -8.42 -5.76 -0.43
CA ASP A 424 -9.76 -5.20 -0.66
C ASP A 424 -9.85 -3.72 -0.24
N ALA A 425 -10.99 -3.08 -0.52
CA ALA A 425 -11.18 -1.65 -0.25
C ALA A 425 -11.14 -1.28 1.24
N ASP A 426 -11.36 -2.26 2.12
CA ASP A 426 -11.26 -2.12 3.58
C ASP A 426 -9.87 -2.47 4.10
N GLY A 427 -8.93 -2.84 3.21
CA GLY A 427 -7.55 -3.19 3.53
C GLY A 427 -7.36 -4.65 3.98
N ASN A 428 -8.37 -5.51 3.85
CA ASN A 428 -8.22 -6.93 4.18
C ASN A 428 -7.44 -7.67 3.08
N THR A 429 -6.60 -8.61 3.50
CA THR A 429 -5.85 -9.48 2.58
C THR A 429 -6.68 -10.69 2.20
N TRP A 430 -6.74 -10.96 0.90
CA TRP A 430 -7.37 -12.12 0.29
C TRP A 430 -6.34 -13.00 -0.40
N ILE A 431 -6.55 -14.31 -0.41
CA ILE A 431 -5.64 -15.30 -0.99
C ILE A 431 -6.41 -16.22 -1.92
N LEU A 432 -5.84 -16.52 -3.08
CA LEU A 432 -6.27 -17.58 -3.99
C LEU A 432 -5.29 -18.75 -3.92
N ASP A 433 -5.74 -19.89 -3.43
CA ASP A 433 -4.92 -21.09 -3.31
C ASP A 433 -5.71 -22.35 -3.72
N LYS A 434 -5.33 -22.95 -4.85
CA LYS A 434 -5.90 -24.21 -5.36
C LYS A 434 -7.43 -24.25 -5.43
N GLY A 435 -8.02 -23.20 -6.01
CA GLY A 435 -9.47 -23.07 -6.16
C GLY A 435 -10.18 -22.71 -4.85
N LYS A 436 -9.47 -22.15 -3.87
CA LYS A 436 -10.04 -21.57 -2.65
C LYS A 436 -9.72 -20.08 -2.61
N ILE A 437 -10.72 -19.27 -2.30
CA ILE A 437 -10.57 -17.84 -2.05
C ILE A 437 -10.76 -17.63 -0.54
N LEU A 438 -9.69 -17.20 0.11
CA LEU A 438 -9.64 -17.00 1.56
C LEU A 438 -9.55 -15.51 1.89
N LYS A 439 -10.25 -15.08 2.94
CA LYS A 439 -10.17 -13.74 3.52
C LYS A 439 -9.45 -13.78 4.85
N SER A 440 -8.56 -12.82 5.11
CA SER A 440 -8.01 -12.59 6.43
C SER A 440 -9.11 -12.02 7.35
N GLU A 441 -9.57 -12.80 8.33
CA GLU A 441 -10.55 -12.38 9.34
C GLU A 441 -9.96 -12.58 10.73
N GLY A 442 -9.79 -11.48 11.47
CA GLY A 442 -9.24 -11.53 12.83
C GLY A 442 -7.78 -11.96 12.86
N THR A 443 -7.53 -13.22 13.22
CA THR A 443 -6.18 -13.83 13.29
C THR A 443 -6.12 -15.16 12.56
N GLU A 444 -6.98 -15.37 11.56
CA GLU A 444 -6.97 -16.54 10.71
C GLU A 444 -7.37 -16.19 9.27
N PHE A 445 -7.09 -17.11 8.35
CA PHE A 445 -7.63 -17.05 6.99
C PHE A 445 -8.85 -17.95 6.90
N LYS A 446 -9.97 -17.38 6.51
CA LYS A 446 -11.25 -18.06 6.37
C LYS A 446 -11.57 -18.28 4.91
N GLU A 447 -11.92 -19.50 4.55
CA GLU A 447 -12.40 -19.84 3.21
C GLU A 447 -13.78 -19.21 2.99
N MET A 448 -13.85 -18.29 2.03
CA MET A 448 -15.09 -17.58 1.67
C MET A 448 -15.75 -18.27 0.48
N TYR A 449 -14.95 -18.57 -0.54
CA TYR A 449 -15.41 -19.19 -1.78
C TYR A 449 -14.52 -20.33 -2.24
N THR A 450 -15.08 -21.20 -3.06
CA THR A 450 -14.32 -22.13 -3.91
C THR A 450 -14.56 -21.83 -5.38
N CYS A 451 -13.58 -22.07 -6.23
CA CYS A 451 -13.65 -21.88 -7.68
C CYS A 451 -12.91 -23.01 -8.41
N ASP A 452 -12.85 -22.94 -9.74
CA ASP A 452 -12.01 -23.85 -10.51
C ASP A 452 -10.53 -23.73 -10.08
N ARG A 453 -9.80 -24.84 -10.17
CA ARG A 453 -8.39 -24.92 -9.78
C ARG A 453 -7.44 -24.37 -10.84
N SER A 454 -7.90 -24.17 -12.07
CA SER A 454 -7.11 -23.48 -13.12
C SER A 454 -7.05 -21.97 -12.90
N ILE A 455 -7.97 -21.40 -12.12
CA ILE A 455 -7.98 -19.98 -11.76
C ILE A 455 -6.82 -19.69 -10.83
N ASP A 456 -6.00 -18.72 -11.22
CA ASP A 456 -4.76 -18.36 -10.53
C ASP A 456 -4.53 -16.85 -10.40
N LYS A 457 -5.49 -16.02 -10.82
CA LYS A 457 -5.54 -14.58 -10.57
C LYS A 457 -6.76 -14.19 -9.77
N LEU A 458 -6.62 -13.14 -8.97
CA LEU A 458 -7.68 -12.64 -8.08
C LEU A 458 -7.55 -11.12 -7.92
N ASP A 459 -8.67 -10.41 -8.07
CA ASP A 459 -8.83 -9.05 -7.59
C ASP A 459 -10.14 -8.93 -6.79
N VAL A 460 -10.06 -8.28 -5.62
CA VAL A 460 -11.17 -8.17 -4.67
C VAL A 460 -11.40 -6.71 -4.32
N TYR A 461 -12.65 -6.28 -4.37
CA TYR A 461 -13.09 -4.99 -3.81
C TYR A 461 -13.72 -5.19 -2.43
N ASP A 462 -14.60 -6.19 -2.30
CA ASP A 462 -15.18 -6.64 -1.04
C ASP A 462 -15.67 -8.10 -1.17
N GLU A 463 -16.35 -8.63 -0.16
CA GLU A 463 -16.85 -10.01 -0.17
C GLU A 463 -17.89 -10.31 -1.26
N ASN A 464 -18.59 -9.30 -1.77
CA ASN A 464 -19.63 -9.42 -2.80
C ASN A 464 -19.13 -9.04 -4.21
N ASN A 465 -17.99 -8.37 -4.29
CA ASN A 465 -17.41 -7.82 -5.51
C ASN A 465 -15.96 -8.32 -5.65
N LEU A 466 -15.80 -9.41 -6.39
CA LEU A 466 -14.50 -9.96 -6.78
C LEU A 466 -14.55 -10.51 -8.20
N ILE A 467 -13.37 -10.57 -8.81
CA ILE A 467 -13.14 -11.28 -10.07
C ILE A 467 -11.89 -12.15 -9.95
N ALA A 468 -11.99 -13.38 -10.42
CA ALA A 468 -10.88 -14.33 -10.44
C ALA A 468 -10.82 -15.02 -11.80
N TRP A 469 -9.62 -15.20 -12.35
CA TRP A 469 -9.43 -15.71 -13.71
C TRP A 469 -8.18 -16.57 -13.85
N SER A 470 -8.10 -17.33 -14.95
CA SER A 470 -6.90 -18.10 -15.29
C SER A 470 -5.99 -17.28 -16.19
N SER A 471 -4.69 -17.23 -15.89
CA SER A 471 -3.69 -16.60 -16.77
C SER A 471 -3.49 -17.35 -18.09
N ASP A 472 -3.82 -18.65 -18.12
CA ASP A 472 -3.79 -19.44 -19.35
C ASP A 472 -4.98 -19.12 -20.28
N GLY A 473 -5.94 -18.31 -19.81
CA GLY A 473 -7.18 -17.96 -20.50
C GLY A 473 -8.30 -18.96 -20.23
N ASP A 474 -9.34 -18.88 -21.06
CA ASP A 474 -10.49 -19.78 -21.14
C ASP A 474 -11.52 -19.70 -20.01
N VAL A 475 -11.15 -19.40 -18.76
CA VAL A 475 -12.13 -19.34 -17.66
C VAL A 475 -11.93 -18.19 -16.68
N TYR A 476 -13.05 -17.66 -16.20
CA TYR A 476 -13.11 -16.73 -15.07
C TYR A 476 -14.33 -16.99 -14.18
N THR A 477 -14.38 -16.31 -13.04
CA THR A 477 -15.55 -16.28 -12.17
C THR A 477 -15.68 -14.96 -11.43
N THR A 478 -16.91 -14.65 -11.01
CA THR A 478 -17.28 -13.53 -10.16
C THR A 478 -18.28 -14.03 -9.12
N VAL A 479 -18.52 -13.26 -8.05
CA VAL A 479 -19.55 -13.63 -7.06
C VAL A 479 -20.92 -13.77 -7.74
N ALA A 480 -21.32 -12.80 -8.56
CA ALA A 480 -22.64 -12.75 -9.14
C ALA A 480 -22.87 -13.81 -10.24
N GLU A 481 -21.92 -13.98 -11.16
CA GLU A 481 -22.06 -14.93 -12.27
C GLU A 481 -21.73 -16.35 -11.84
N GLY A 482 -20.76 -16.53 -10.94
CA GLY A 482 -20.36 -17.84 -10.43
C GLY A 482 -21.44 -18.51 -9.57
N LYS A 483 -22.17 -17.74 -8.76
CA LYS A 483 -23.35 -18.26 -8.03
C LYS A 483 -24.44 -18.73 -8.99
N LYS A 484 -24.78 -17.91 -9.98
CA LYS A 484 -25.78 -18.27 -11.02
C LYS A 484 -25.36 -19.53 -11.78
N GLN A 485 -24.10 -19.63 -12.18
CA GLN A 485 -23.59 -20.82 -12.87
C GLN A 485 -23.69 -22.06 -11.98
N THR A 486 -23.35 -21.95 -10.70
CA THR A 486 -23.45 -23.09 -9.76
C THR A 486 -24.90 -23.57 -9.60
N ASP A 487 -25.86 -22.65 -9.55
CA ASP A 487 -27.29 -22.99 -9.50
C ASP A 487 -27.76 -23.66 -10.79
N GLU A 488 -27.31 -23.19 -11.95
CA GLU A 488 -27.58 -23.78 -13.26
C GLU A 488 -27.02 -25.20 -13.35
N ASP A 489 -25.76 -25.41 -12.96
CA ASP A 489 -25.08 -26.71 -12.97
C ASP A 489 -25.76 -27.72 -12.02
N ALA A 490 -26.23 -27.27 -10.86
CA ALA A 490 -26.94 -28.10 -9.89
C ALA A 490 -28.34 -28.52 -10.39
N GLY A 491 -28.94 -27.75 -11.30
CA GLY A 491 -30.26 -28.01 -11.89
C GLY A 491 -30.26 -28.99 -13.07
N VAL A 492 -29.09 -29.40 -13.57
CA VAL A 492 -28.98 -30.36 -14.69
C VAL A 492 -29.17 -31.79 -14.19
N ASP A 493 -30.38 -32.32 -14.36
CA ASP A 493 -30.72 -33.71 -14.04
C ASP A 493 -29.99 -34.68 -15.00
N THR A 494 -28.96 -35.38 -14.53
CA THR A 494 -28.14 -36.31 -15.32
C THR A 494 -28.83 -37.64 -15.66
N ASP A 495 -30.11 -37.81 -15.31
CA ASP A 495 -30.87 -39.06 -15.51
C ASP A 495 -31.66 -39.15 -16.84
N LYS A 496 -31.13 -38.60 -17.93
CA LYS A 496 -31.56 -39.02 -19.28
C LYS A 496 -30.69 -40.16 -19.77
N LYS A 497 -30.93 -41.37 -19.24
CA LYS A 497 -30.58 -42.60 -19.96
C LYS A 497 -31.35 -42.60 -21.28
N ASP A 498 -30.61 -42.63 -22.39
CA ASP A 498 -31.11 -42.97 -23.72
C ASP A 498 -31.96 -44.24 -23.66
N GLU A 499 -33.29 -44.09 -23.70
CA GLU A 499 -34.15 -45.19 -24.10
C GLU A 499 -34.12 -45.30 -25.62
N THR A 500 -33.16 -46.05 -26.15
CA THR A 500 -33.27 -46.58 -27.52
C THR A 500 -34.55 -47.43 -27.62
N PRO A 501 -35.47 -47.15 -28.56
CA PRO A 501 -36.68 -47.93 -28.71
C PRO A 501 -36.35 -49.27 -29.35
N VAL A 502 -36.60 -50.37 -28.62
CA VAL A 502 -36.60 -51.73 -29.17
C VAL A 502 -37.87 -51.90 -30.00
N VAL A 503 -37.70 -51.94 -31.32
CA VAL A 503 -38.75 -52.30 -32.28
C VAL A 503 -39.18 -53.75 -32.03
N LYS A 504 -40.49 -53.98 -31.91
CA LYS A 504 -41.11 -55.32 -31.94
C LYS A 504 -41.65 -55.64 -33.31
#